data_AF-A0A8C0EBJ4-F1
#
_entry.id   AF-A0A8C0EBJ4-F1
#
_cell.length_a   1.000
_cell.length_b   1.000
_cell.length_c   1.000
_cell.angle_alpha   90.00
_cell.angle_beta   90.00
_cell.angle_gamma   90.00
#
_symmetry.space_group_name_H-M   'P 1'
#
loop_
_entity.id
_entity.type
_entity.pdbx_description
1 polymer ?
#
loop_
_entity_poly.entity_id
_entity_poly.type
_entity_poly.pdbx_seq_one_letter_code
_entity_poly.pdbx_strand_id
1 'polypeptide(L)'
;MGCQESDYMDEHEKHTPCRSCMPGQELSKDCGDSGGGDAQCVACPPRKFKDSWGHHSCKPCLSCALINRSQKSNCTATTNAVCGECLPGFYRKARINGQLDWECIPCTKQTPSSEPQCRTNLVKVAVPTVPPQDTALLALTSSALVIIVLVLLALSIIYCKRFWKSQCQRGESVLLLLLPLPFTRARGPALLLLQ
;
A
#
# COMPACT_ATOMS: atom_id res chain seq x y z
N MET A 1 48.24 -19.84 12.74
CA MET A 1 47.35 -18.97 13.55
C MET A 1 46.51 -18.21 12.54
N GLY A 2 45.18 -18.29 12.62
CA GLY A 2 44.29 -17.65 11.62
C GLY A 2 44.17 -16.13 11.83
N CYS A 3 43.66 -15.41 10.82
CA CYS A 3 43.36 -13.99 10.96
C CYS A 3 42.27 -13.79 12.01
N GLN A 4 42.29 -12.63 12.69
CA GLN A 4 41.11 -12.18 13.43
C GLN A 4 40.02 -11.75 12.44
N GLU A 5 38.75 -11.79 12.85
CA GLU A 5 37.62 -11.34 12.01
C GLU A 5 37.73 -9.87 11.59
N SER A 6 38.49 -9.06 12.34
CA SER A 6 38.79 -7.68 12.01
C SER A 6 39.92 -7.49 11.00
N ASP A 7 40.58 -8.57 10.59
CA ASP A 7 41.80 -8.55 9.78
C ASP A 7 41.65 -9.49 8.57
N TYR A 8 42.41 -9.22 7.52
CA TYR A 8 42.54 -10.10 6.37
C TYR A 8 44.02 -10.34 6.05
N MET A 9 44.34 -11.45 5.39
CA MET A 9 45.68 -11.65 4.85
C MET A 9 45.87 -10.86 3.56
N ASP A 10 46.92 -10.04 3.52
CA ASP A 10 47.35 -9.37 2.30
C ASP A 10 48.23 -10.27 1.41
N GLU A 11 48.62 -9.77 0.23
CA GLU A 11 49.46 -10.49 -0.74
C GLU A 11 50.87 -10.84 -0.21
N HIS A 12 51.28 -10.26 0.91
CA HIS A 12 52.57 -10.50 1.57
C HIS A 12 52.43 -11.41 2.79
N GLU A 13 51.30 -12.13 2.92
CA GLU A 13 50.98 -13.01 4.05
C GLU A 13 50.99 -12.29 5.41
N LYS A 14 50.64 -11.00 5.40
CA LYS A 14 50.55 -10.17 6.60
C LYS A 14 49.10 -9.88 6.96
N HIS A 15 48.79 -10.03 8.25
CA HIS A 15 47.51 -9.59 8.82
C HIS A 15 47.37 -8.07 8.71
N THR A 16 46.39 -7.64 7.93
CA THR A 16 46.07 -6.22 7.71
C THR A 16 44.65 -5.94 8.20
N PRO A 17 44.43 -4.85 8.95
CA PRO A 17 43.11 -4.54 9.48
C PRO A 17 42.13 -4.18 8.36
N CYS A 18 40.90 -4.66 8.50
CA CYS A 18 39.80 -4.32 7.63
C CYS A 18 39.48 -2.82 7.67
N ARG A 19 39.14 -2.25 6.52
CA ARG A 19 38.66 -0.87 6.44
C ARG A 19 37.38 -0.72 7.28
N SER A 20 37.32 0.37 8.06
CA SER A 20 36.13 0.73 8.83
C SER A 20 35.31 1.77 8.08
N CYS A 21 34.02 1.49 7.89
CA CYS A 21 33.06 2.40 7.29
C CYS A 21 32.26 3.15 8.35
N MET A 22 31.82 4.35 8.00
CA MET A 22 30.99 5.20 8.87
C MET A 22 29.57 4.64 9.08
N PRO A 23 28.81 5.13 10.07
CA PRO A 23 27.39 4.82 10.19
C PRO A 23 26.63 5.04 8.88
N GLY A 24 25.73 4.12 8.54
CA GLY A 24 25.04 4.13 7.25
C GLY A 24 25.82 3.55 6.06
N GLN A 25 27.02 3.00 6.28
CA GLN A 25 27.81 2.34 5.24
C GLN A 25 28.31 0.95 5.64
N GLU A 26 28.28 0.02 4.68
CA GLU A 26 28.89 -1.31 4.77
C GLU A 26 30.05 -1.45 3.78
N LEU A 27 30.91 -2.46 3.99
CA LEU A 27 31.90 -2.84 2.99
C LEU A 27 31.17 -3.46 1.79
N SER A 28 31.65 -3.17 0.58
CA SER A 28 31.14 -3.72 -0.68
C SER A 28 31.25 -5.25 -0.77
N LYS A 29 32.10 -5.83 0.08
CA LYS A 29 32.30 -7.26 0.28
C LYS A 29 32.77 -7.51 1.70
N ASP A 30 32.46 -8.68 2.24
CA ASP A 30 32.89 -9.04 3.58
C ASP A 30 34.43 -9.11 3.64
N CYS A 31 34.99 -8.66 4.76
CA CYS A 31 36.42 -8.67 5.01
C CYS A 31 36.76 -9.83 5.97
N GLY A 32 37.81 -10.59 5.67
CA GLY A 32 38.28 -11.69 6.50
C GLY A 32 39.26 -12.59 5.74
N ASP A 33 39.34 -13.87 6.11
CA ASP A 33 40.24 -14.87 5.49
C ASP A 33 40.05 -15.01 3.96
N SER A 34 38.91 -14.60 3.42
CA SER A 34 38.61 -14.61 1.97
C SER A 34 39.13 -13.36 1.22
N GLY A 35 39.91 -12.50 1.88
CA GLY A 35 40.39 -11.22 1.35
C GLY A 35 39.53 -10.03 1.78
N GLY A 36 39.94 -8.81 1.42
CA GLY A 36 39.23 -7.60 1.87
C GLY A 36 39.88 -6.25 1.57
N GLY A 37 41.12 -6.21 1.05
CA GLY A 37 41.86 -4.96 0.87
C GLY A 37 41.27 -3.97 -0.14
N ASP A 38 40.59 -4.46 -1.16
CA ASP A 38 39.90 -3.67 -2.19
C ASP A 38 38.43 -3.37 -1.83
N ALA A 39 37.97 -3.73 -0.62
CA ALA A 39 36.63 -3.42 -0.17
C ALA A 39 36.44 -1.89 -0.01
N GLN A 40 35.31 -1.41 -0.53
CA GLN A 40 34.94 0.01 -0.50
C GLN A 40 33.73 0.21 0.40
N CYS A 41 33.62 1.38 1.01
CA CYS A 41 32.44 1.72 1.79
C CYS A 41 31.31 2.16 0.87
N VAL A 42 30.20 1.43 0.92
CA VAL A 42 28.97 1.68 0.15
C VAL A 42 27.82 1.95 1.11
N ALA A 43 26.81 2.70 0.65
CA ALA A 43 25.63 2.99 1.47
C ALA A 43 24.88 1.71 1.86
N CYS A 44 24.32 1.67 3.06
CA CYS A 44 23.47 0.54 3.48
C CYS A 44 22.33 0.33 2.47
N PRO A 45 22.06 -0.93 2.08
CA PRO A 45 20.89 -1.28 1.28
C PRO A 45 19.57 -0.88 1.96
N PRO A 46 18.48 -0.75 1.20
CA PRO A 46 17.16 -0.47 1.76
C PRO A 46 16.78 -1.46 2.87
N ARG A 47 16.17 -0.95 3.95
CA ARG A 47 15.78 -1.72 5.16
C ARG A 47 16.95 -2.33 5.95
N LYS A 48 18.15 -1.76 5.82
CA LYS A 48 19.28 -2.04 6.71
C LYS A 48 19.81 -0.75 7.34
N PHE A 49 20.48 -0.90 8.47
CA PHE A 49 21.10 0.21 9.20
C PHE A 49 22.45 -0.18 9.80
N LYS A 50 23.27 0.83 10.10
CA LYS A 50 24.49 0.71 10.89
C LYS A 50 24.72 1.98 11.69
N ASP A 51 24.82 1.84 13.00
CA ASP A 51 24.87 2.93 13.97
C ASP A 51 26.28 3.28 14.45
N SER A 52 27.26 2.46 14.07
CA SER A 52 28.63 2.52 14.57
C SER A 52 29.64 2.37 13.44
N TRP A 53 30.86 2.84 13.69
CA TRP A 53 31.97 2.62 12.79
C TRP A 53 32.40 1.15 12.81
N GLY A 54 32.77 0.60 11.66
CA GLY A 54 33.37 -0.74 11.61
C GLY A 54 33.40 -1.37 10.23
N HIS A 55 33.95 -2.58 10.15
CA HIS A 55 34.03 -3.37 8.92
C HIS A 55 32.76 -4.22 8.66
N HIS A 56 31.95 -4.45 9.70
CA HIS A 56 30.76 -5.30 9.60
C HIS A 56 29.69 -4.74 8.65
N SER A 57 28.94 -5.66 8.06
CA SER A 57 27.80 -5.39 7.18
C SER A 57 26.62 -4.74 7.94
N CYS A 58 25.79 -3.99 7.23
CA CYS A 58 24.62 -3.33 7.81
C CYS A 58 23.61 -4.38 8.29
N LYS A 59 23.01 -4.10 9.46
CA LYS A 59 22.05 -4.98 10.14
C LYS A 59 20.64 -4.77 9.56
N PRO A 60 19.81 -5.81 9.48
CA PRO A 60 18.42 -5.65 9.07
C PRO A 60 17.66 -4.75 10.05
N CYS A 61 16.82 -3.87 9.53
CA CYS A 61 15.92 -3.06 10.34
C CYS A 61 14.92 -3.95 11.10
N LEU A 62 14.67 -3.61 12.36
CA LEU A 62 13.60 -4.19 13.15
C LEU A 62 12.23 -3.77 12.57
N SER A 63 11.30 -4.72 12.50
CA SER A 63 9.90 -4.44 12.18
C SER A 63 9.06 -4.57 13.45
N CYS A 64 8.56 -3.44 13.96
CA CYS A 64 7.75 -3.42 15.19
C CYS A 64 6.44 -4.22 15.04
N ALA A 65 5.88 -4.25 13.84
CA ALA A 65 4.68 -5.03 13.55
C ALA A 65 4.90 -6.53 13.73
N LEU A 66 6.09 -7.05 13.41
CA LEU A 66 6.40 -8.49 13.59
C LEU A 66 6.43 -8.92 15.06
N ILE A 67 6.66 -7.98 15.97
CA ILE A 67 6.67 -8.22 17.42
C ILE A 67 5.45 -7.63 18.12
N ASN A 68 4.37 -7.38 17.37
CA ASN A 68 3.10 -6.85 17.86
C ASN A 68 3.24 -5.53 18.64
N ARG A 69 4.10 -4.63 18.18
CA ARG A 69 4.33 -3.31 18.77
C ARG A 69 4.05 -2.16 17.80
N SER A 70 3.66 -1.03 18.38
CA SER A 70 3.57 0.24 17.67
C SER A 70 4.95 0.75 17.24
N GLN A 71 5.05 1.34 16.06
CA GLN A 71 6.28 1.95 15.58
C GLN A 71 6.38 3.39 16.08
N LYS A 72 7.42 3.72 16.86
CA LYS A 72 7.69 5.08 17.34
C LYS A 72 8.56 5.86 16.36
N SER A 73 9.54 5.19 15.76
CA SER A 73 10.39 5.78 14.73
C SER A 73 10.66 4.80 13.59
N ASN A 74 10.85 5.37 12.40
CA ASN A 74 11.28 4.60 11.24
C ASN A 74 12.75 4.26 11.32
N CYS A 75 13.11 3.10 10.76
CA CYS A 75 14.50 2.75 10.54
C CYS A 75 15.10 3.69 9.47
N THR A 76 16.36 4.07 9.66
CA THR A 76 17.14 4.84 8.69
C THR A 76 18.43 4.09 8.37
N ALA A 77 19.26 4.60 7.46
CA ALA A 77 20.57 3.99 7.20
C ALA A 77 21.47 3.98 8.46
N THR A 78 21.27 4.90 9.40
CA THR A 78 22.16 5.04 10.58
C THR A 78 21.52 4.57 11.89
N THR A 79 20.22 4.33 11.92
CA THR A 79 19.49 4.00 13.16
C THR A 79 18.43 2.94 12.93
N ASN A 80 18.28 2.05 13.91
CA ASN A 80 17.22 1.05 13.87
C ASN A 80 15.83 1.68 14.08
N ALA A 81 14.77 0.95 13.73
CA ALA A 81 13.42 1.30 14.15
C ALA A 81 13.28 1.20 15.67
N VAL A 82 12.59 2.17 16.29
CA VAL A 82 12.25 2.13 17.71
C VAL A 82 10.81 1.70 17.87
N CYS A 83 10.59 0.64 18.68
CA CYS A 83 9.27 0.10 18.96
C CYS A 83 8.72 0.61 20.30
N GLY A 84 7.41 0.85 20.33
CA GLY A 84 6.69 1.36 21.47
C GLY A 84 5.92 0.30 22.25
N GLU A 85 4.70 0.69 22.61
CA GLU A 85 3.75 -0.16 23.34
C GLU A 85 3.22 -1.29 22.46
N CYS A 86 2.69 -2.34 23.09
CA CYS A 86 2.01 -3.42 22.38
C CYS A 86 0.83 -2.87 21.57
N LEU A 87 0.57 -3.48 20.42
CA LEU A 87 -0.59 -3.16 19.62
C LEU A 87 -1.89 -3.49 20.39
N PRO A 88 -3.02 -2.85 20.05
CA PRO A 88 -4.32 -3.19 20.63
C PRO A 88 -4.62 -4.69 20.48
N GLY A 89 -5.14 -5.30 21.55
CA GLY A 89 -5.40 -6.74 21.60
C GLY A 89 -4.18 -7.59 21.98
N PHE A 90 -3.06 -6.96 22.36
CA PHE A 90 -1.90 -7.64 22.94
C PHE A 90 -1.56 -7.03 24.30
N TYR A 91 -1.09 -7.87 25.23
CA TYR A 91 -0.63 -7.45 26.54
C TYR A 91 0.83 -7.82 26.77
N ARG A 92 1.48 -7.08 27.66
CA ARG A 92 2.89 -7.30 28.03
C ARG A 92 3.02 -8.45 29.02
N LYS A 93 3.91 -9.40 28.72
CA LYS A 93 4.29 -10.48 29.64
C LYS A 93 5.81 -10.65 29.65
N ALA A 94 6.40 -10.83 30.82
CA ALA A 94 7.84 -11.11 30.93
C ALA A 94 8.14 -12.48 30.32
N ARG A 95 9.27 -12.59 29.61
CA ARG A 95 9.79 -13.89 29.16
C ARG A 95 10.15 -14.74 30.39
N ILE A 96 9.80 -16.03 30.36
CA ILE A 96 10.06 -16.98 31.46
C ILE A 96 11.56 -17.23 31.66
N ASN A 97 12.39 -16.90 30.66
CA ASN A 97 13.83 -17.15 30.65
C ASN A 97 14.66 -16.15 31.47
N GLY A 98 14.05 -15.35 32.35
CA GLY A 98 14.77 -14.39 33.21
C GLY A 98 15.34 -13.17 32.48
N GLN A 99 15.11 -13.04 31.17
CA GLN A 99 15.47 -11.85 30.38
C GLN A 99 14.45 -10.74 30.69
N LEU A 100 14.93 -9.52 30.95
CA LEU A 100 14.13 -8.30 31.21
C LEU A 100 13.36 -7.79 29.97
N ASP A 101 13.06 -8.69 29.04
CA ASP A 101 12.39 -8.38 27.79
C ASP A 101 10.90 -8.76 27.88
N TRP A 102 10.06 -7.82 27.46
CA TRP A 102 8.60 -7.94 27.51
C TRP A 102 8.09 -8.41 26.15
N GLU A 103 7.36 -9.52 26.15
CA GLU A 103 6.67 -10.04 24.99
C GLU A 103 5.25 -9.48 24.91
N CYS A 104 4.79 -9.17 23.70
CA CYS A 104 3.40 -8.81 23.44
C CYS A 104 2.61 -10.09 23.09
N ILE A 105 1.84 -10.59 24.06
CA ILE A 105 1.04 -11.80 23.95
C ILE A 105 -0.38 -11.44 23.49
N PRO A 106 -0.98 -12.16 22.54
CA PRO A 106 -2.35 -11.89 22.14
C PRO A 106 -3.33 -12.12 23.30
N CYS A 107 -4.28 -11.21 23.44
CA CYS A 107 -5.43 -11.39 24.31
C CYS A 107 -6.30 -12.54 23.75
N THR A 108 -6.65 -13.49 24.60
CA THR A 108 -7.55 -14.60 24.29
C THR A 108 -8.73 -14.58 25.25
N LYS A 109 -9.77 -15.36 24.97
CA LYS A 109 -10.89 -15.55 25.91
C LYS A 109 -10.45 -16.13 27.26
N GLN A 110 -9.30 -16.79 27.29
CA GLN A 110 -8.73 -17.40 28.50
C GLN A 110 -7.78 -16.44 29.23
N THR A 111 -7.52 -15.25 28.69
CA THR A 111 -6.66 -14.27 29.36
C THR A 111 -7.31 -13.83 30.67
N PRO A 112 -6.57 -13.86 31.81
CA PRO A 112 -7.12 -13.46 33.10
C PRO A 112 -7.70 -12.05 33.09
N SER A 113 -8.84 -11.85 33.73
CA SER A 113 -9.49 -10.51 33.89
C SER A 113 -8.64 -9.51 34.69
N SER A 114 -7.60 -10.01 35.37
CA SER A 114 -6.59 -9.19 36.03
C SER A 114 -5.69 -8.44 35.05
N GLU A 115 -5.65 -8.82 33.77
CA GLU A 115 -4.85 -8.12 32.75
C GLU A 115 -5.63 -6.91 32.21
N PRO A 116 -5.30 -5.67 32.61
CA PRO A 116 -6.07 -4.49 32.25
C PRO A 116 -6.04 -4.20 30.75
N GLN A 117 -4.96 -4.57 30.06
CA GLN A 117 -4.82 -4.40 28.60
C GLN A 117 -5.77 -5.31 27.80
N CYS A 118 -6.15 -6.46 28.38
CA CYS A 118 -7.06 -7.42 27.79
C CYS A 118 -8.46 -7.38 28.39
N ARG A 119 -8.72 -6.47 29.35
CA ARG A 119 -10.07 -6.23 29.82
C ARG A 119 -10.87 -5.78 28.60
N THR A 120 -11.79 -6.65 28.20
CA THR A 120 -12.81 -6.36 27.21
C THR A 120 -13.61 -5.15 27.69
N ASN A 121 -13.13 -3.99 27.34
CA ASN A 121 -14.02 -3.15 26.58
C ASN A 121 -14.06 -3.85 25.18
N LEU A 122 -15.14 -4.32 24.58
CA LEU A 122 -16.49 -3.74 24.50
C LEU A 122 -16.55 -2.21 24.63
N VAL A 123 -15.42 -1.53 24.46
CA VAL A 123 -15.24 -0.46 23.51
C VAL A 123 -15.49 -1.29 22.27
N LYS A 124 -16.76 -1.48 21.86
CA LYS A 124 -17.40 -0.46 21.03
C LYS A 124 -16.22 0.11 20.30
N VAL A 125 -15.75 -0.62 19.28
CA VAL A 125 -15.14 0.03 18.13
C VAL A 125 -15.88 1.34 18.12
N ALA A 126 -15.18 2.42 18.44
CA ALA A 126 -15.71 3.69 18.07
C ALA A 126 -15.77 3.52 16.55
N VAL A 127 -16.89 2.94 16.06
CA VAL A 127 -17.79 3.58 15.13
C VAL A 127 -17.48 5.01 15.42
N PRO A 128 -16.68 5.66 14.54
CA PRO A 128 -16.17 6.97 14.83
C PRO A 128 -17.34 7.68 15.49
N THR A 129 -17.18 8.08 16.75
CA THR A 129 -18.12 9.01 17.34
C THR A 129 -17.80 10.29 16.59
N VAL A 130 -18.20 10.28 15.32
CA VAL A 130 -18.62 11.41 14.56
C VAL A 130 -19.46 12.18 15.56
N PRO A 131 -19.17 13.45 15.79
CA PRO A 131 -20.02 14.27 16.64
C PRO A 131 -21.47 14.03 16.22
N PRO A 132 -22.45 14.10 17.13
CA PRO A 132 -23.85 13.73 16.88
C PRO A 132 -24.57 14.63 15.83
N GLN A 133 -23.82 15.30 14.96
CA GLN A 133 -24.25 16.23 13.94
C GLN A 133 -23.97 15.74 12.51
N ASP A 134 -23.09 14.76 12.24
CA ASP A 134 -22.75 14.36 10.85
C ASP A 134 -23.31 12.99 10.38
N THR A 135 -24.25 12.38 11.10
CA THR A 135 -25.03 11.24 10.55
C THR A 135 -26.24 11.72 9.75
N ALA A 136 -26.79 12.90 10.07
CA ALA A 136 -27.80 13.55 9.24
C ALA A 136 -27.19 14.04 7.91
N LEU A 137 -25.97 14.57 7.95
CA LEU A 137 -25.32 15.15 6.77
C LEU A 137 -24.98 14.09 5.70
N LEU A 138 -24.53 12.89 6.09
CA LEU A 138 -24.21 11.81 5.13
C LEU A 138 -25.45 11.09 4.57
N ALA A 139 -26.54 11.00 5.33
CA ALA A 139 -27.81 10.49 4.82
C ALA A 139 -28.44 11.48 3.82
N LEU A 140 -28.34 12.79 4.11
CA LEU A 140 -28.82 13.87 3.24
C LEU A 140 -28.03 13.97 1.93
N THR A 141 -26.71 13.74 1.94
CA THR A 141 -25.91 13.79 0.69
C THR A 141 -26.24 12.65 -0.26
N SER A 142 -26.50 11.45 0.26
CA SER A 142 -26.93 10.31 -0.56
C SER A 142 -28.29 10.55 -1.23
N SER A 143 -29.27 11.06 -0.47
CA SER A 143 -30.60 11.37 -1.03
C SER A 143 -30.57 12.52 -2.04
N ALA A 144 -29.76 13.55 -1.81
CA ALA A 144 -29.62 14.67 -2.73
C ALA A 144 -29.02 14.24 -4.09
N LEU A 145 -28.02 13.35 -4.08
CA LEU A 145 -27.42 12.82 -5.30
C LEU A 145 -28.42 12.00 -6.12
N VAL A 146 -29.24 11.17 -5.47
CA VAL A 146 -30.30 10.40 -6.15
C VAL A 146 -31.33 11.34 -6.80
N ILE A 147 -31.78 12.38 -6.08
CA ILE A 147 -32.72 13.36 -6.62
C ILE A 147 -32.13 14.10 -7.83
N ILE A 148 -30.87 14.53 -7.75
CA ILE A 148 -30.18 15.21 -8.86
C ILE A 148 -30.13 14.30 -10.09
N VAL A 149 -29.78 13.02 -9.93
CA VAL A 149 -29.76 12.05 -11.04
C VAL A 149 -31.16 11.89 -11.66
N LEU A 150 -32.21 11.78 -10.84
CA LEU A 150 -33.59 11.66 -11.34
C LEU A 150 -34.04 12.91 -12.12
N VAL A 151 -33.67 14.11 -11.66
CA VAL A 151 -33.97 15.36 -12.36
C VAL A 151 -33.24 15.44 -13.70
N LEU A 152 -31.96 15.06 -13.76
CA LEU A 152 -31.19 15.04 -15.00
C LEU A 152 -31.75 14.04 -16.02
N LEU A 153 -32.19 12.87 -15.55
CA LEU A 153 -32.87 11.87 -16.41
C LEU A 153 -34.22 12.38 -16.92
N ALA A 154 -35.01 13.03 -16.07
CA ALA A 154 -36.28 13.62 -16.51
C ALA A 154 -36.05 14.74 -17.54
N LEU A 155 -35.06 15.60 -17.33
CA LEU A 155 -34.71 16.67 -18.27
C LEU A 155 -34.17 16.11 -19.59
N SER A 156 -33.37 15.04 -19.58
CA SER A 156 -32.91 14.40 -20.81
C SER A 156 -34.06 13.77 -21.58
N ILE A 157 -35.01 13.13 -20.91
CA ILE A 157 -36.23 12.60 -21.54
C ILE A 157 -37.08 13.74 -22.12
N ILE A 158 -37.28 14.84 -21.38
CA ILE A 158 -38.03 16.01 -21.86
C ILE A 158 -37.30 16.67 -23.04
N TYR A 159 -35.99 16.80 -22.99
CA TYR A 159 -35.17 17.34 -24.06
C TYR A 159 -35.24 16.44 -25.29
N CYS A 160 -35.05 15.13 -25.14
CA CYS A 160 -35.20 14.16 -26.22
C CYS A 160 -36.61 14.21 -26.81
N LYS A 161 -37.67 14.30 -25.99
CA LYS A 161 -39.05 14.45 -26.48
C LYS A 161 -39.30 15.79 -27.16
N ARG A 162 -38.73 16.89 -26.68
CA ARG A 162 -38.84 18.21 -27.33
C ARG A 162 -38.04 18.26 -28.62
N PHE A 163 -36.88 17.62 -28.65
CA PHE A 163 -36.06 17.46 -29.84
C PHE A 163 -36.78 16.59 -30.87
N TRP A 164 -37.34 15.45 -30.47
CA TRP A 164 -38.13 14.61 -31.35
C TRP A 164 -39.40 15.30 -31.82
N LYS A 165 -40.09 16.04 -30.96
CA LYS A 165 -41.27 16.84 -31.33
C LYS A 165 -40.91 17.97 -32.30
N SER A 166 -39.75 18.61 -32.13
CA SER A 166 -39.25 19.64 -33.04
C SER A 166 -38.78 19.06 -34.37
N GLN A 167 -38.23 17.84 -34.38
CA GLN A 167 -37.89 17.11 -35.60
C GLN A 167 -39.13 16.54 -36.30
N CYS A 168 -40.17 16.12 -35.57
CA CYS A 168 -41.47 15.75 -36.16
C CYS A 168 -42.20 16.94 -36.77
N GLN A 169 -41.97 18.18 -36.31
CA GLN A 169 -42.47 19.38 -36.99
C GLN A 169 -41.59 19.85 -38.17
N ARG A 170 -40.36 19.31 -38.33
CA ARG A 170 -39.52 19.50 -39.54
C ARG A 170 -39.51 18.30 -40.50
N GLY A 171 -40.12 17.19 -40.09
CA GLY A 171 -40.24 15.95 -40.86
C GLY A 171 -41.29 15.96 -41.98
N GLU A 172 -42.00 17.07 -42.19
CA GLU A 172 -42.82 17.32 -43.40
C GLU A 172 -42.16 18.30 -44.39
N SER A 173 -40.88 18.63 -44.24
CA SER A 173 -40.18 19.52 -45.19
C SER A 173 -38.83 19.01 -45.71
N VAL A 174 -38.50 17.74 -45.49
CA VAL A 174 -37.33 17.10 -46.11
C VAL A 174 -37.77 15.95 -47.05
N LEU A 175 -38.90 16.14 -47.75
CA LEU A 175 -39.31 15.31 -48.89
C LEU A 175 -39.10 16.04 -50.24
N LEU A 176 -38.63 17.30 -50.24
CA LEU A 176 -38.60 18.11 -51.46
C LEU A 176 -37.27 18.79 -51.76
N LEU A 177 -36.13 18.18 -51.42
CA LEU A 177 -34.88 18.54 -52.07
C LEU A 177 -34.00 17.30 -52.21
N LEU A 178 -33.77 16.94 -53.49
CA LEU A 178 -32.81 15.95 -54.00
C LEU A 178 -33.35 14.55 -54.36
N LEU A 179 -34.38 14.50 -55.19
CA LEU A 179 -34.32 13.63 -56.37
C LEU A 179 -34.07 14.50 -57.60
N PRO A 180 -33.02 14.21 -58.38
CA PRO A 180 -33.14 14.12 -59.81
C PRO A 180 -33.14 12.63 -60.16
N LEU A 181 -34.29 12.13 -60.61
CA LEU A 181 -34.32 11.02 -61.57
C LEU A 181 -33.72 11.54 -62.89
N PRO A 182 -33.08 10.68 -63.69
CA PRO A 182 -33.87 9.93 -64.65
C PRO A 182 -33.56 8.42 -64.71
N PHE A 183 -34.61 7.65 -64.99
CA PHE A 183 -34.68 6.55 -65.96
C PHE A 183 -33.35 5.86 -66.34
N THR A 184 -33.17 4.55 -66.14
CA THR A 184 -33.78 3.51 -66.99
C THR A 184 -34.04 2.16 -66.29
N ARG A 185 -35.32 1.79 -66.26
CA ARG A 185 -35.93 0.50 -66.63
C ARG A 185 -34.98 -0.69 -66.93
N ALA A 186 -35.01 -1.73 -66.10
CA ALA A 186 -34.98 -3.12 -66.58
C ALA A 186 -35.81 -4.00 -65.63
N ARG A 187 -36.68 -4.79 -66.25
CA ARG A 187 -37.77 -5.58 -65.67
C ARG A 187 -37.37 -7.04 -65.85
N GLY A 188 -37.48 -7.87 -64.82
CA GLY A 188 -37.40 -9.32 -65.00
C GLY A 188 -37.29 -10.10 -63.70
N PRO A 189 -38.29 -10.94 -63.36
CA PRO A 189 -38.14 -12.00 -62.38
C PRO A 189 -37.65 -13.28 -63.08
N ALA A 190 -36.74 -14.02 -62.45
CA ALA A 190 -36.51 -15.43 -62.76
C ALA A 190 -36.06 -16.09 -61.44
N LEU A 191 -36.91 -16.89 -60.80
CA LEU A 191 -37.09 -18.31 -61.06
C LEU A 191 -35.85 -19.15 -60.68
N LEU A 192 -36.10 -20.08 -59.75
CA LEU A 192 -35.57 -21.44 -59.70
C LEU A 192 -34.21 -21.75 -59.01
N LEU A 193 -34.37 -22.54 -57.94
CA LEU A 193 -33.76 -23.85 -57.67
C LEU A 193 -32.47 -23.99 -56.83
N LEU A 194 -32.65 -24.73 -55.72
CA LEU A 194 -31.78 -25.76 -55.12
C LEU A 194 -30.25 -25.60 -55.24
N GLN A 195 -29.56 -25.45 -54.11
CA GLN A 195 -28.99 -26.53 -53.29
C GLN A 195 -28.44 -25.98 -51.98
#